data_AF-A0AAV9JXP7-F1
#
_entry.id   AF-A0AAV9JXP7-F1
#
_cell.length_a   1.000
_cell.length_b   1.000
_cell.length_c   1.000
_cell.angle_alpha   90.00
_cell.angle_beta   90.00
_cell.angle_gamma   90.00
#
_symmetry.space_group_name_H-M   'P 1'
#
loop_
_entity.id
_entity.type
_entity.pdbx_description
1 polymer ?
#
loop_
_entity_poly.entity_id
_entity_poly.type
_entity_poly.pdbx_seq_one_letter_code
_entity_poly.pdbx_strand_id
1 'polypeptide(L)'
;MSPDGKDAQQQVWELRSASHTPPSTTTDDEFGSNGLERRNMLRMGKQQEMQRVFKQASLVSFPAILMGTWQWILLANSQGLIAGGRGGLFWSFIWTLVGYAFLAASLADMASMAPTAGGQYHWVSEFPPREYQQVLSYASGWLSALCWQAGNASGLFLCGTLIQSLISTKNPAYSAPAWQGWLLTIAMTAICAGFNIWGESFLPLMQKIFMPIYVAVCFATVGVIWALCPHVDAKTALLEFTDGGGWSSMGLVLMVGQISAIFALGGEYDRAHAW
;
A
#
# COMPACT_ATOMS: atom_id res chain seq x y z
N MET A 1 12.09 -57.41 -16.65
CA MET A 1 11.72 -56.32 -15.72
C MET A 1 12.64 -56.42 -14.52
N SER A 2 13.65 -55.56 -14.44
CA SER A 2 14.67 -55.62 -13.37
C SER A 2 14.03 -55.28 -12.01
N PRO A 3 14.31 -56.03 -10.93
CA PRO A 3 13.82 -55.76 -9.58
C PRO A 3 14.34 -54.46 -8.93
N ASP A 4 15.41 -53.85 -9.45
CA ASP A 4 16.17 -52.77 -8.79
C ASP A 4 15.46 -51.40 -8.68
N GLY A 5 14.39 -51.16 -9.44
CA GLY A 5 13.76 -49.83 -9.51
C GLY A 5 12.90 -49.46 -8.30
N LYS A 6 12.39 -50.44 -7.56
CA LYS A 6 11.49 -50.22 -6.41
C LYS A 6 12.27 -49.87 -5.15
N ASP A 7 13.40 -50.53 -4.92
CA ASP A 7 14.24 -50.29 -3.75
C ASP A 7 14.93 -48.92 -3.80
N ALA A 8 15.28 -48.44 -5.00
CA ALA A 8 15.83 -47.10 -5.19
C ALA A 8 14.81 -45.98 -4.88
N GLN A 9 13.53 -46.16 -5.26
CA GLN A 9 12.49 -45.20 -4.90
C GLN A 9 12.17 -45.25 -3.40
N GLN A 10 12.22 -46.44 -2.80
CA GLN A 10 11.99 -46.62 -1.37
C GLN A 10 13.13 -45.98 -0.55
N GLN A 11 14.38 -46.10 -0.99
CA GLN A 11 15.51 -45.38 -0.41
C GLN A 11 15.40 -43.86 -0.57
N VAL A 12 14.94 -43.35 -1.71
CA VAL A 12 14.71 -41.90 -1.91
C VAL A 12 13.58 -41.38 -1.03
N TRP A 13 12.52 -42.19 -0.81
CA TRP A 13 11.45 -41.90 0.14
C TRP A 13 11.95 -41.91 1.59
N GLU A 14 12.77 -42.89 1.96
CA GLU A 14 13.37 -42.98 3.30
C GLU A 14 14.34 -41.81 3.56
N LEU A 15 15.16 -41.43 2.58
CA LEU A 15 16.05 -40.26 2.66
C LEU A 15 15.28 -38.93 2.78
N ARG A 16 14.14 -38.79 2.08
CA ARG A 16 13.23 -37.64 2.27
C ARG A 16 12.54 -37.66 3.63
N SER A 17 12.20 -38.83 4.15
CA SER A 17 11.57 -38.97 5.47
C SER A 17 12.57 -38.77 6.61
N ALA A 18 13.84 -39.12 6.41
CA ALA A 18 14.94 -38.90 7.35
C ALA A 18 15.33 -37.40 7.44
N SER A 19 15.12 -36.62 6.37
CA SER A 19 15.20 -35.15 6.42
C SER A 19 13.99 -34.48 7.10
N HIS A 20 13.01 -35.27 7.56
CA HIS A 20 11.84 -34.83 8.32
C HIS A 20 11.85 -35.42 9.75
N THR A 21 13.02 -35.46 10.38
CA THR A 21 13.05 -35.47 11.84
C THR A 21 12.49 -34.15 12.34
N PRO A 22 11.37 -34.13 13.09
CA PRO A 22 10.94 -32.91 13.75
C PRO A 22 12.09 -32.45 14.66
N PRO A 23 12.49 -31.16 14.64
CA PRO A 23 13.59 -30.70 15.47
C PRO A 23 13.27 -31.06 16.91
N SER A 24 14.25 -31.65 17.59
CA SER A 24 14.22 -31.88 19.02
C SER A 24 13.68 -30.65 19.73
N THR A 25 12.85 -30.86 20.74
CA THR A 25 12.52 -29.89 21.79
C THR A 25 13.79 -29.52 22.56
N THR A 26 14.70 -28.81 21.90
CA THR A 26 15.79 -28.08 22.51
C THR A 26 15.30 -26.66 22.68
N THR A 27 15.05 -26.33 23.94
CA THR A 27 14.96 -25.00 24.49
C THR A 27 16.21 -24.22 24.11
N ASP A 28 16.15 -23.45 23.04
CA ASP A 28 16.90 -22.20 22.87
C ASP A 28 16.21 -21.45 21.74
N ASP A 29 15.46 -20.41 22.12
CA ASP A 29 14.67 -19.56 21.25
C ASP A 29 15.62 -18.60 20.52
N GLU A 30 16.46 -19.13 19.64
CA GLU A 30 17.46 -18.37 18.86
C GLU A 30 16.78 -17.26 18.01
N PHE A 31 15.48 -17.43 17.76
CA PHE A 31 14.65 -16.52 16.97
C PHE A 31 13.52 -15.81 17.74
N GLY A 32 13.47 -15.87 19.08
CA GLY A 32 12.46 -15.15 19.88
C GLY A 32 11.03 -15.31 19.38
N SER A 33 10.72 -16.43 18.74
CA SER A 33 9.51 -16.59 17.92
C SER A 33 8.35 -17.00 18.82
N ASN A 34 7.19 -16.36 18.67
CA ASN A 34 6.01 -16.83 19.38
C ASN A 34 5.71 -18.26 18.93
N GLY A 35 5.42 -19.19 19.85
CA GLY A 35 5.13 -20.60 19.50
C GLY A 35 4.01 -20.79 18.45
N LEU A 36 3.13 -19.78 18.33
CA LEU A 36 2.10 -19.71 17.27
C LEU A 36 2.69 -19.50 15.87
N GLU A 37 3.74 -18.69 15.74
CA GLU A 37 4.43 -18.38 14.47
C GLU A 37 5.19 -19.59 13.94
N ARG A 38 5.92 -20.26 14.84
CA ARG A 38 6.61 -21.51 14.51
C ARG A 38 5.62 -22.58 14.05
N ARG A 39 4.49 -22.74 14.76
CA ARG A 39 3.40 -23.63 14.34
C ARG A 39 2.84 -23.25 12.97
N ASN A 40 2.77 -21.95 12.68
CA ASN A 40 2.24 -21.45 11.41
C ASN A 40 3.18 -21.66 10.21
N MET A 41 4.49 -21.66 10.43
CA MET A 41 5.48 -21.99 9.39
C MET A 41 5.58 -23.50 9.18
N LEU A 42 5.53 -24.28 10.27
CA LEU A 42 5.55 -25.75 10.23
C LEU A 42 4.35 -26.33 9.47
N ARG A 43 3.14 -25.79 9.63
CA ARG A 43 1.95 -26.22 8.86
C ARG A 43 2.09 -26.00 7.34
N MET A 44 2.97 -25.10 6.91
CA MET A 44 3.29 -24.87 5.48
C MET A 44 4.54 -25.64 5.03
N GLY A 45 5.15 -26.45 5.90
CA GLY A 45 6.40 -27.16 5.61
C GLY A 45 7.61 -26.25 5.44
N LYS A 46 7.58 -25.02 5.95
CA LYS A 46 8.68 -24.04 5.87
C LYS A 46 9.37 -23.89 7.22
N GLN A 47 10.70 -23.81 7.22
CA GLN A 47 11.50 -23.46 8.40
C GLN A 47 11.45 -21.94 8.60
N GLN A 48 11.33 -21.50 9.86
CA GLN A 48 11.29 -20.07 10.19
C GLN A 48 12.72 -19.52 10.24
N GLU A 49 13.11 -18.77 9.22
CA GLU A 49 14.47 -18.19 9.08
C GLU A 49 14.56 -16.72 9.52
N MET A 50 13.42 -16.05 9.78
CA MET A 50 13.37 -14.64 10.16
C MET A 50 12.43 -14.41 11.36
N GLN A 51 12.84 -13.51 12.26
CA GLN A 51 11.99 -13.03 13.36
C GLN A 51 11.06 -11.92 12.87
N ARG A 52 9.79 -11.91 13.32
CA ARG A 52 8.88 -10.80 13.04
C ARG A 52 9.17 -9.65 14.02
N VAL A 53 9.75 -8.55 13.50
CA VAL A 53 10.28 -7.44 14.31
C VAL A 53 9.16 -6.52 14.85
N PHE A 54 7.97 -6.51 14.24
CA PHE A 54 6.90 -5.56 14.57
C PHE A 54 5.83 -6.15 15.51
N LYS A 55 5.56 -5.45 16.62
CA LYS A 55 4.41 -5.72 17.51
C LYS A 55 3.10 -5.32 16.82
N GLN A 56 1.97 -5.92 17.21
CA GLN A 56 0.65 -5.69 16.57
C GLN A 56 0.23 -4.22 16.47
N ALA A 57 0.53 -3.39 17.47
CA ALA A 57 0.24 -1.94 17.42
C ALA A 57 1.15 -1.18 16.44
N SER A 58 2.43 -1.60 16.29
CA SER A 58 3.34 -1.08 15.27
C SER A 58 2.90 -1.49 13.85
N LEU A 59 2.26 -2.66 13.73
CA LEU A 59 1.75 -3.23 12.48
C LEU A 59 0.60 -2.41 11.88
N VAL A 60 -0.20 -1.73 12.70
CA VAL A 60 -1.29 -0.85 12.21
C VAL A 60 -0.79 0.58 12.00
N SER A 61 0.05 1.08 12.91
CA SER A 61 0.54 2.46 12.85
C SER A 61 1.51 2.72 11.70
N PHE A 62 2.39 1.77 11.39
CA PHE A 62 3.38 1.95 10.33
C PHE A 62 2.77 2.10 8.93
N PRO A 63 1.85 1.22 8.48
CA PRO A 63 1.14 1.41 7.21
C PRO A 63 0.36 2.72 7.18
N ALA A 64 -0.36 3.08 8.25
CA ALA A 64 -1.16 4.30 8.30
C ALA A 64 -0.34 5.59 8.08
N ILE A 65 0.91 5.63 8.56
CA ILE A 65 1.84 6.74 8.31
C ILE A 65 2.37 6.70 6.89
N LEU A 66 2.79 5.52 6.44
CA LEU A 66 3.32 5.33 5.08
C LEU A 66 2.27 5.69 4.01
N MET A 67 0.99 5.51 4.31
CA MET A 67 -0.09 5.82 3.39
C MET A 67 -0.30 7.31 3.20
N GLY A 68 -0.19 8.11 4.26
CA GLY A 68 -0.42 9.54 4.12
C GLY A 68 -1.86 9.89 3.70
N THR A 69 -2.85 9.04 4.03
CA THR A 69 -4.22 9.11 3.49
C THR A 69 -4.82 10.51 3.62
N TRP A 70 -4.67 11.15 4.79
CA TRP A 70 -5.24 12.48 5.02
C TRP A 70 -4.54 13.57 4.19
N GLN A 71 -3.24 13.48 3.92
CA GLN A 71 -2.57 14.41 3.00
C GLN A 71 -3.06 14.22 1.56
N TRP A 72 -3.20 12.97 1.12
CA TRP A 72 -3.65 12.68 -0.24
C TRP A 72 -5.08 13.17 -0.49
N ILE A 73 -5.98 13.06 0.49
CA ILE A 73 -7.32 13.64 0.39
C ILE A 73 -7.26 15.16 0.20
N LEU A 74 -6.33 15.85 0.87
CA LEU A 74 -6.17 17.30 0.74
C LEU A 74 -5.54 17.73 -0.58
N LEU A 75 -4.65 16.90 -1.14
CA LEU A 75 -3.83 17.24 -2.30
C LEU A 75 -4.41 16.73 -3.63
N ALA A 76 -5.16 15.63 -3.61
CA ALA A 76 -5.65 14.93 -4.80
C ALA A 76 -7.19 14.94 -4.92
N ASN A 77 -7.86 15.99 -4.43
CA ASN A 77 -9.31 16.15 -4.50
C ASN A 77 -9.81 16.90 -5.75
N SER A 78 -8.92 17.48 -6.56
CA SER A 78 -9.29 18.35 -7.68
C SER A 78 -10.21 17.65 -8.69
N GLN A 79 -9.85 16.42 -9.11
CA GLN A 79 -10.65 15.66 -10.07
C GLN A 79 -12.01 15.28 -9.50
N GLY A 80 -12.08 14.84 -8.24
CA GLY A 80 -13.34 14.54 -7.56
C GLY A 80 -14.25 15.76 -7.42
N LEU A 81 -13.70 16.94 -7.12
CA LEU A 81 -14.45 18.19 -7.00
C LEU A 81 -14.94 18.71 -8.36
N ILE A 82 -14.09 18.68 -9.39
CA ILE A 82 -14.45 19.12 -10.74
C ILE A 82 -15.50 18.18 -11.32
N ALA A 83 -15.27 16.87 -11.24
CA ALA A 83 -16.17 15.90 -11.81
C ALA A 83 -17.48 15.84 -11.01
N GLY A 84 -17.45 15.53 -9.70
CA GLY A 84 -18.64 15.18 -8.91
C GLY A 84 -19.12 16.22 -7.89
N GLY A 85 -18.45 17.36 -7.76
CA GLY A 85 -18.77 18.35 -6.73
C GLY A 85 -18.50 17.85 -5.31
N ARG A 86 -19.05 18.56 -4.32
CA ARG A 86 -18.84 18.26 -2.89
C ARG A 86 -19.50 16.95 -2.46
N GLY A 87 -20.77 16.77 -2.84
CA GLY A 87 -21.53 15.54 -2.55
C GLY A 87 -20.94 14.33 -3.25
N GLY A 88 -20.55 14.47 -4.52
CA GLY A 88 -19.90 13.40 -5.29
C GLY A 88 -18.58 12.96 -4.66
N LEU A 89 -17.72 13.91 -4.27
CA LEU A 89 -16.47 13.59 -3.59
C LEU A 89 -16.72 12.86 -2.25
N PHE A 90 -17.63 13.37 -1.41
CA PHE A 90 -17.95 12.77 -0.12
C PHE A 90 -18.43 11.32 -0.26
N TRP A 91 -19.49 11.08 -1.04
CA TRP A 91 -20.04 9.74 -1.19
C TRP A 91 -19.05 8.82 -1.90
N SER A 92 -18.27 9.34 -2.85
CA SER A 92 -17.22 8.57 -3.51
C SER A 92 -16.18 8.04 -2.56
N PHE A 93 -15.85 8.80 -1.52
CA PHE A 93 -14.99 8.33 -0.46
C PHE A 93 -15.62 7.20 0.36
N ILE A 94 -16.90 7.32 0.72
CA ILE A 94 -17.62 6.33 1.52
C ILE A 94 -17.75 4.99 0.80
N TRP A 95 -18.26 4.96 -0.44
CA TRP A 95 -18.43 3.66 -1.13
C TRP A 95 -17.08 3.05 -1.52
N THR A 96 -16.06 3.87 -1.80
CA THR A 96 -14.71 3.39 -2.08
C THR A 96 -14.10 2.78 -0.83
N LEU A 97 -14.26 3.40 0.35
CA LEU A 97 -13.86 2.84 1.64
C LEU A 97 -14.50 1.48 1.91
N VAL A 98 -15.81 1.34 1.66
CA VAL A 98 -16.53 0.07 1.82
C VAL A 98 -16.00 -1.00 0.86
N GLY A 99 -15.82 -0.66 -0.42
CA GLY A 99 -15.26 -1.59 -1.41
C GLY A 99 -13.85 -2.06 -1.03
N TYR A 100 -13.03 -1.14 -0.56
CA TYR A 100 -11.68 -1.41 -0.09
C TYR A 100 -11.64 -2.24 1.19
N ALA A 101 -12.59 -2.03 2.12
CA ALA A 101 -12.72 -2.89 3.31
C ALA A 101 -13.01 -4.36 2.93
N PHE A 102 -13.82 -4.62 1.89
CA PHE A 102 -14.04 -5.97 1.38
C PHE A 102 -12.78 -6.57 0.74
N LEU A 103 -12.01 -5.77 0.00
CA LEU A 103 -10.69 -6.20 -0.50
C LEU A 103 -9.76 -6.55 0.66
N ALA A 104 -9.69 -5.70 1.69
CA ALA A 104 -8.87 -5.94 2.88
C ALA A 104 -9.24 -7.25 3.57
N ALA A 105 -10.54 -7.51 3.75
CA ALA A 105 -11.05 -8.73 4.34
C ALA A 105 -10.65 -9.97 3.52
N SER A 106 -10.81 -9.93 2.20
CA SER A 106 -10.41 -11.03 1.31
C SER A 106 -8.90 -11.31 1.39
N LEU A 107 -8.08 -10.27 1.43
CA LEU A 107 -6.62 -10.43 1.55
C LEU A 107 -6.21 -10.89 2.96
N ALA A 108 -6.94 -10.51 4.00
CA ALA A 108 -6.74 -11.02 5.35
C ALA A 108 -7.02 -12.53 5.43
N ASP A 109 -8.07 -13.02 4.77
CA ASP A 109 -8.37 -14.46 4.68
C ASP A 109 -7.24 -15.21 3.97
N MET A 110 -6.74 -14.69 2.85
CA MET A 110 -5.60 -15.29 2.14
C MET A 110 -4.32 -15.29 2.99
N ALA A 111 -4.02 -14.20 3.68
CA ALA A 111 -2.88 -14.10 4.59
C ALA A 111 -2.99 -15.08 5.77
N SER A 112 -4.20 -15.37 6.24
CA SER A 112 -4.42 -16.34 7.33
C SER A 112 -4.12 -17.79 6.90
N MET A 113 -4.44 -18.12 5.63
CA MET A 113 -4.21 -19.43 5.03
C MET A 113 -2.73 -19.68 4.72
N ALA A 114 -2.07 -18.70 4.09
CA ALA A 114 -0.68 -18.80 3.66
C ALA A 114 0.14 -17.57 4.11
N PRO A 115 0.52 -17.47 5.39
CA PRO A 115 1.31 -16.35 5.93
C PRO A 115 2.78 -16.46 5.51
N THR A 116 3.04 -16.22 4.23
CA THR A 116 4.39 -16.21 3.67
C THR A 116 4.77 -14.79 3.26
N ALA A 117 6.06 -14.47 3.27
CA ALA A 117 6.58 -13.17 2.83
C ALA A 117 6.42 -12.90 1.32
N GLY A 118 5.85 -13.85 0.56
CA GLY A 118 5.65 -13.75 -0.88
C GLY A 118 4.40 -12.99 -1.32
N GLY A 119 3.62 -12.45 -0.37
CA GLY A 119 2.47 -11.58 -0.64
C GLY A 119 1.49 -12.08 -1.71
N GLN A 120 0.91 -11.15 -2.47
CA GLN A 120 -0.15 -11.40 -3.44
C GLN A 120 0.28 -12.35 -4.57
N TYR A 121 1.51 -12.21 -5.10
CA TYR A 121 1.97 -13.06 -6.21
C TYR A 121 2.16 -14.53 -5.82
N HIS A 122 2.47 -14.81 -4.54
CA HIS A 122 2.54 -16.18 -4.03
C HIS A 122 1.15 -16.80 -3.89
N TRP A 123 0.16 -16.06 -3.40
CA TRP A 123 -1.22 -16.54 -3.35
C TRP A 123 -1.79 -16.81 -4.74
N VAL A 124 -1.50 -15.92 -5.70
CA VAL A 124 -1.87 -16.12 -7.11
C VAL A 124 -1.08 -17.28 -7.74
N SER A 125 0.01 -17.74 -7.13
CA SER A 125 0.64 -18.99 -7.53
C SER A 125 0.04 -20.22 -6.84
N GLU A 126 -0.61 -20.11 -5.69
CA GLU A 126 -1.06 -21.30 -4.93
C GLU A 126 -2.54 -21.65 -5.18
N PHE A 127 -3.39 -20.66 -5.40
CA PHE A 127 -4.85 -20.84 -5.49
C PHE A 127 -5.44 -21.14 -6.90
N PRO A 128 -4.88 -20.65 -8.02
CA PRO A 128 -5.49 -20.91 -9.33
C PRO A 128 -5.18 -22.32 -9.87
N PRO A 129 -6.01 -22.83 -10.80
CA PRO A 129 -5.76 -24.09 -11.50
C PRO A 129 -4.38 -24.09 -12.17
N ARG A 130 -3.70 -25.26 -12.16
CA ARG A 130 -2.33 -25.44 -12.68
C ARG A 130 -2.13 -24.89 -14.10
N GLU A 131 -3.17 -24.91 -14.91
CA GLU A 131 -3.17 -24.44 -16.29
C GLU A 131 -2.96 -22.92 -16.43
N TYR A 132 -3.42 -22.12 -15.46
CA TYR A 132 -3.36 -20.65 -15.50
C TYR A 132 -2.40 -20.06 -14.47
N GLN A 133 -1.88 -20.87 -13.57
CA GLN A 133 -1.03 -20.48 -12.44
C GLN A 133 0.17 -19.62 -12.86
N GLN A 134 0.89 -20.02 -13.91
CA GLN A 134 2.07 -19.29 -14.37
C GLN A 134 1.71 -17.93 -14.99
N VAL A 135 0.64 -17.88 -15.80
CA VAL A 135 0.22 -16.65 -16.48
C VAL A 135 -0.33 -15.64 -15.48
N LEU A 136 -1.20 -16.09 -14.56
CA LEU A 136 -1.80 -15.22 -13.54
C LEU A 136 -0.76 -14.70 -12.56
N SER A 137 0.19 -15.55 -12.12
CA SER A 137 1.25 -15.12 -11.21
C SER A 137 2.19 -14.11 -11.88
N TYR A 138 2.55 -14.33 -13.15
CA TYR A 138 3.36 -13.38 -13.92
C TYR A 138 2.64 -12.05 -14.13
N ALA A 139 1.37 -12.08 -14.55
CA ALA A 139 0.57 -10.88 -14.75
C ALA A 139 0.40 -10.09 -13.44
N SER A 140 0.11 -10.77 -12.33
CA SER A 140 -0.01 -10.15 -11.01
C SER A 140 1.31 -9.49 -10.58
N GLY A 141 2.44 -10.20 -10.70
CA GLY A 141 3.75 -9.65 -10.34
C GLY A 141 4.12 -8.42 -11.17
N TRP A 142 3.87 -8.44 -12.49
CA TRP A 142 4.12 -7.29 -13.35
C TRP A 142 3.21 -6.10 -13.08
N LEU A 143 1.92 -6.34 -12.85
CA LEU A 143 0.97 -5.28 -12.49
C LEU A 143 1.35 -4.63 -11.15
N SER A 144 1.76 -5.43 -10.15
CA SER A 144 2.27 -4.89 -8.88
C SER A 144 3.54 -4.06 -9.10
N ALA A 145 4.50 -4.54 -9.89
CA ALA A 145 5.72 -3.80 -10.18
C ALA A 145 5.42 -2.44 -10.88
N LEU A 146 4.52 -2.44 -11.87
CA LEU A 146 4.09 -1.22 -12.56
C LEU A 146 3.34 -0.26 -11.62
N CYS A 147 2.47 -0.77 -10.76
CA CYS A 147 1.78 0.00 -9.72
C CYS A 147 2.79 0.72 -8.82
N TRP A 148 3.80 0.00 -8.34
CA TRP A 148 4.87 0.57 -7.51
C TRP A 148 5.66 1.67 -8.22
N GLN A 149 6.03 1.47 -9.49
CA GLN A 149 6.74 2.50 -10.26
C GLN A 149 5.88 3.74 -10.50
N ALA A 150 4.61 3.55 -10.88
CA ALA A 150 3.67 4.64 -11.12
C ALA A 150 3.37 5.42 -9.84
N GLY A 151 3.17 4.73 -8.71
CA GLY A 151 2.94 5.33 -7.41
C GLY A 151 4.13 6.18 -6.95
N ASN A 152 5.36 5.68 -7.11
CA ASN A 152 6.56 6.44 -6.75
C ASN A 152 6.73 7.69 -7.65
N ALA A 153 6.55 7.54 -8.96
CA ALA A 153 6.61 8.66 -9.89
C ALA A 153 5.56 9.74 -9.57
N SER A 154 4.33 9.31 -9.25
CA SER A 154 3.25 10.22 -8.85
C SER A 154 3.56 10.99 -7.56
N GLY A 155 4.07 10.31 -6.53
CA GLY A 155 4.45 10.94 -5.27
C GLY A 155 5.55 12.00 -5.43
N LEU A 156 6.58 11.69 -6.23
CA LEU A 156 7.69 12.63 -6.50
C LEU A 156 7.23 13.82 -7.34
N PHE A 157 6.33 13.59 -8.31
CA PHE A 157 5.70 14.65 -9.09
C PHE A 157 4.85 15.59 -8.22
N LEU A 158 4.07 15.03 -7.28
CA LEU A 158 3.33 15.82 -6.31
C LEU A 158 4.27 16.69 -5.47
N CYS A 159 5.35 16.13 -4.94
CA CYS A 159 6.33 16.90 -4.15
C CYS A 159 6.95 18.04 -4.97
N GLY A 160 7.33 17.79 -6.22
CA GLY A 160 7.87 18.82 -7.11
C GLY A 160 6.87 19.95 -7.39
N THR A 161 5.62 19.60 -7.67
CA THR A 161 4.53 20.57 -7.93
C THR A 161 4.10 21.33 -6.67
N LEU A 162 4.21 20.73 -5.48
CA LEU A 162 4.02 21.42 -4.20
C LEU A 162 5.07 22.51 -3.97
N ILE A 163 6.35 22.21 -4.23
CA ILE A 163 7.42 23.22 -4.14
C ILE A 163 7.13 24.36 -5.12
N GLN A 164 6.74 24.04 -6.36
CA GLN A 164 6.36 25.04 -7.35
C GLN A 164 5.16 25.89 -6.90
N SER A 165 4.17 25.27 -6.26
CA SER A 165 2.99 25.95 -5.72
C SER A 165 3.40 26.93 -4.60
N LEU A 166 4.29 26.53 -3.70
CA LEU A 166 4.81 27.42 -2.65
C LEU A 166 5.55 28.64 -3.22
N ILE A 167 6.31 28.46 -4.30
CA ILE A 167 6.98 29.57 -5.00
C ILE A 167 5.95 30.54 -5.58
N SER A 168 4.92 30.02 -6.24
CA SER A 168 3.84 30.86 -6.82
C SER A 168 3.06 31.64 -5.77
N THR A 169 2.81 31.05 -4.59
CA THR A 169 2.12 31.72 -3.48
C THR A 169 2.94 32.88 -2.92
N LYS A 170 4.28 32.75 -2.87
CA LYS A 170 5.16 33.81 -2.38
C LYS A 170 5.42 34.91 -3.42
N ASN A 171 5.46 34.56 -4.71
CA ASN A 171 5.73 35.49 -5.79
C ASN A 171 4.59 35.48 -6.84
N PRO A 172 3.66 36.44 -6.78
CA PRO A 172 2.54 36.52 -7.72
C PRO A 172 2.93 36.72 -9.19
N ALA A 173 4.16 37.18 -9.48
CA ALA A 173 4.65 37.38 -10.85
C ALA A 173 5.22 36.09 -11.48
N TYR A 174 5.26 34.99 -10.74
CA TYR A 174 5.81 33.72 -11.21
C TYR A 174 4.78 32.95 -12.03
N SER A 175 5.08 32.67 -13.30
CA SER A 175 4.14 32.02 -14.24
C SER A 175 4.09 30.48 -14.15
N ALA A 176 4.75 29.87 -13.17
CA ALA A 176 4.77 28.42 -12.90
C ALA A 176 4.78 27.51 -14.16
N PRO A 177 5.76 27.66 -15.07
CA PRO A 177 5.77 26.88 -16.30
C PRO A 177 6.02 25.39 -16.04
N ALA A 178 5.39 24.52 -16.84
CA ALA A 178 5.40 23.07 -16.63
C ALA A 178 6.82 22.45 -16.62
N TRP A 179 7.75 22.98 -17.42
CA TRP A 179 9.12 22.48 -17.46
C TRP A 179 9.87 22.66 -16.12
N GLN A 180 9.55 23.71 -15.35
CA GLN A 180 10.15 23.90 -14.03
C GLN A 180 9.61 22.89 -13.01
N GLY A 181 8.32 22.56 -13.08
CA GLY A 181 7.73 21.49 -12.28
C GLY A 181 8.36 20.12 -12.57
N TRP A 182 8.65 19.85 -13.84
CA TRP A 182 9.37 18.64 -14.25
C TRP A 182 10.81 18.59 -13.70
N LEU A 183 11.56 19.70 -13.76
CA LEU A 183 12.91 19.76 -13.18
C LEU A 183 12.91 19.58 -11.66
N LEU A 184 11.93 20.17 -10.96
CA LEU A 184 11.75 19.98 -9.52
C LEU A 184 11.43 18.51 -9.20
N THR A 185 10.62 17.86 -10.03
CA THR A 185 10.34 16.43 -9.90
C THR A 185 11.62 15.59 -10.06
N ILE A 186 12.47 15.89 -11.06
CA ILE A 186 13.77 15.21 -11.22
C ILE A 186 14.67 15.41 -10.02
N ALA A 187 14.75 16.64 -9.49
CA ALA A 187 15.54 16.92 -8.30
C ALA A 187 15.05 16.11 -7.09
N MET A 188 13.73 16.01 -6.90
CA MET A 188 13.14 15.16 -5.86
C MET A 188 13.44 13.67 -6.07
N THR A 189 13.39 13.19 -7.31
CA THR A 189 13.77 11.81 -7.65
C THR A 189 15.22 11.53 -7.30
N ALA A 190 16.15 12.44 -7.61
CA ALA A 190 17.57 12.28 -7.30
C ALA A 190 17.82 12.25 -5.78
N ILE A 191 17.12 13.11 -5.02
CA ILE A 191 17.19 13.10 -3.55
C ILE A 191 16.66 11.77 -3.00
N CYS A 192 15.50 11.31 -3.48
CA CYS A 192 14.91 10.05 -3.06
C CYS A 192 15.79 8.85 -3.41
N ALA A 193 16.39 8.84 -4.61
CA ALA A 193 17.34 7.80 -5.02
C ALA A 193 18.57 7.79 -4.10
N GLY A 194 19.12 8.96 -3.77
CA GLY A 194 20.24 9.06 -2.83
C GLY A 194 19.89 8.53 -1.44
N PHE A 195 18.72 8.88 -0.91
CA PHE A 195 18.25 8.33 0.36
C PHE A 195 18.02 6.82 0.32
N ASN A 196 17.54 6.25 -0.79
CA ASN A 196 17.38 4.81 -0.92
C ASN A 196 18.73 4.07 -0.99
N ILE A 197 19.76 4.68 -1.59
CA ILE A 197 21.09 4.05 -1.73
C ILE A 197 21.90 4.16 -0.43
N TRP A 198 21.88 5.33 0.24
CA TRP A 198 22.76 5.61 1.38
C TRP A 198 22.05 5.72 2.73
N GLY A 199 20.72 5.81 2.75
CA GLY A 199 19.93 6.14 3.93
C GLY A 199 19.27 4.96 4.66
N GLU A 200 19.57 3.71 4.27
CA GLU A 200 18.93 2.51 4.86
C GLU A 200 19.03 2.49 6.40
N SER A 201 20.22 2.81 6.94
CA SER A 201 20.47 2.84 8.38
C SER A 201 19.73 3.97 9.12
N PHE A 202 19.23 4.98 8.40
CA PHE A 202 18.52 6.12 8.96
C PHE A 202 16.99 5.92 8.98
N LEU A 203 16.45 4.98 8.19
CA LEU A 203 15.02 4.70 8.08
C LEU A 203 14.35 4.43 9.45
N PRO A 204 14.92 3.61 10.35
CA PRO A 204 14.27 3.33 11.65
C PRO A 204 14.20 4.55 12.56
N LEU A 205 15.16 5.48 12.44
CA LEU A 205 15.18 6.72 13.22
C LEU A 205 14.18 7.73 12.68
N MET A 206 14.11 7.89 11.35
CA MET A 206 13.12 8.75 10.70
C MET A 206 11.70 8.32 11.04
N GLN A 207 11.41 7.02 11.03
CA GLN A 207 10.09 6.51 11.38
C GLN A 207 9.66 6.90 12.80
N LYS A 208 10.57 6.82 13.78
CA LYS A 208 10.28 7.21 15.17
C LYS A 208 10.00 8.70 15.32
N ILE A 209 10.69 9.55 14.57
CA ILE A 209 10.55 11.01 14.63
C ILE A 209 9.33 11.49 13.85
N PHE A 210 9.10 10.94 12.66
CA PHE A 210 8.03 11.40 11.79
C PHE A 210 6.65 11.01 12.27
N MET A 211 6.48 9.90 12.99
CA MET A 211 5.17 9.49 13.49
C MET A 211 4.49 10.58 14.36
N PRO A 212 5.08 11.04 15.48
CA PRO A 212 4.44 12.06 16.30
C PRO A 212 4.19 13.36 15.53
N ILE A 213 5.09 13.74 14.62
CA ILE A 213 4.94 14.93 13.77
C ILE A 213 3.76 14.75 12.82
N TYR A 214 3.65 13.61 12.15
CA TYR A 214 2.57 13.31 11.21
C TYR A 214 1.20 13.43 11.87
N VAL A 215 1.05 12.86 13.08
CA VAL A 215 -0.19 12.94 13.86
C VAL A 215 -0.47 14.38 14.31
N ALA A 216 0.55 15.08 14.83
CA ALA A 216 0.40 16.47 15.25
C ALA A 216 -0.02 17.40 14.11
N VAL A 217 0.57 17.23 12.92
CA VAL A 217 0.24 18.03 11.73
C VAL A 217 -1.18 17.70 11.23
N CYS A 218 -1.64 16.45 11.34
CA CYS A 218 -3.03 16.09 11.04
C CYS A 218 -3.99 16.88 11.93
N PHE A 219 -3.81 16.85 13.24
CA PHE A 219 -4.66 17.62 14.17
C PHE A 219 -4.57 19.13 13.96
N ALA A 220 -3.37 19.65 13.71
CA ALA A 220 -3.18 21.06 13.40
C ALA A 220 -3.93 21.45 12.11
N THR A 221 -3.85 20.63 11.06
CA THR A 221 -4.53 20.88 9.78
C THR A 221 -6.05 20.86 9.96
N VAL A 222 -6.59 19.87 10.67
CA VAL A 222 -8.02 19.81 11.00
C VAL A 222 -8.45 21.04 11.80
N GLY A 223 -7.66 21.45 12.79
CA GLY A 223 -7.93 22.65 13.59
C GLY A 223 -7.94 23.94 12.76
N VAL A 224 -7.00 24.09 11.83
CA VAL A 224 -6.94 25.24 10.91
C VAL A 224 -8.15 25.25 9.98
N ILE A 225 -8.51 24.11 9.39
CA ILE A 225 -9.69 24.01 8.51
C ILE A 225 -10.96 24.32 9.31
N TRP A 226 -11.09 23.78 10.52
CA TRP A 226 -12.25 24.04 11.39
C TRP A 226 -12.39 25.52 11.75
N ALA A 227 -11.28 26.19 12.06
CA ALA A 227 -11.29 27.59 12.48
C ALA A 227 -11.48 28.58 11.32
N LEU A 228 -10.91 28.30 10.15
CA LEU A 228 -10.83 29.26 9.03
C LEU A 228 -11.78 28.96 7.87
N CYS A 229 -12.28 27.73 7.73
CA CYS A 229 -13.10 27.36 6.58
C CYS A 229 -14.54 27.92 6.74
N PRO A 230 -15.09 28.61 5.72
CA PRO A 230 -16.49 29.00 5.73
C PRO A 230 -17.37 27.74 5.74
N HIS A 231 -18.30 27.69 6.69
CA HIS A 231 -19.19 26.56 6.84
C HIS A 231 -20.27 26.58 5.77
N VAL A 232 -20.51 25.43 5.16
CA VAL A 232 -21.50 25.24 4.11
C VAL A 232 -22.67 24.44 4.68
N ASP A 233 -23.88 24.71 4.22
CA ASP A 233 -25.05 23.94 4.61
C ASP A 233 -24.86 22.43 4.32
N ALA A 234 -25.38 21.58 5.21
CA ALA A 234 -25.20 20.13 5.13
C ALA A 234 -25.78 19.55 3.83
N LYS A 235 -26.87 20.13 3.30
CA LYS A 235 -27.46 19.69 2.04
C LYS A 235 -26.52 19.96 0.87
N THR A 236 -25.89 21.13 0.85
CA THR A 236 -24.92 21.52 -0.17
C THR A 236 -23.63 20.71 -0.04
N ALA A 237 -23.16 20.44 1.18
CA ALA A 237 -21.96 19.64 1.39
C ALA A 237 -22.13 18.16 1.00
N LEU A 238 -23.29 17.57 1.30
CA LEU A 238 -23.50 16.11 1.18
C LEU A 238 -24.31 15.69 -0.05
N LEU A 239 -25.20 16.56 -0.57
CA LEU A 239 -26.19 16.19 -1.59
C LEU A 239 -26.08 17.03 -2.86
N GLU A 240 -25.16 18.00 -2.93
CA GLU A 240 -24.90 18.74 -4.16
C GLU A 240 -23.94 17.96 -5.06
N PHE A 241 -24.47 17.50 -6.18
CA PHE A 241 -23.72 16.87 -7.25
C PHE A 241 -23.67 17.83 -8.44
N THR A 242 -22.47 18.16 -8.89
CA THR A 242 -22.23 19.07 -10.01
C THR A 242 -21.35 18.37 -11.02
N ASP A 243 -21.56 18.64 -12.30
CA ASP A 243 -20.67 18.18 -13.37
C ASP A 243 -19.88 19.37 -13.94
N GLY A 244 -18.65 19.54 -13.48
CA GLY A 244 -17.70 20.49 -14.05
C GLY A 244 -16.87 19.91 -15.19
N GLY A 245 -17.00 18.61 -15.47
CA GLY A 245 -16.24 17.90 -16.51
C GLY A 245 -16.96 17.81 -17.86
N GLY A 246 -18.27 18.10 -17.90
CA GLY A 246 -19.07 18.06 -19.12
C GLY A 246 -19.37 16.64 -19.61
N TRP A 247 -19.54 15.71 -18.69
CA TRP A 247 -19.81 14.30 -18.97
C TRP A 247 -21.28 14.06 -19.30
N SER A 248 -21.56 12.99 -20.05
CA SER A 248 -22.92 12.71 -20.55
C SER A 248 -23.91 12.24 -19.48
N SER A 249 -23.44 11.77 -18.33
CA SER A 249 -24.30 11.27 -17.26
C SER A 249 -23.67 11.44 -15.87
N MET A 250 -24.51 11.63 -14.85
CA MET A 250 -24.07 11.72 -13.46
C MET A 250 -23.39 10.42 -12.98
N GLY A 251 -23.76 9.26 -13.52
CA GLY A 251 -23.06 8.01 -13.22
C GLY A 251 -21.60 8.05 -13.66
N LEU A 252 -21.34 8.50 -14.90
CA LEU A 252 -19.99 8.63 -15.43
C LEU A 252 -19.18 9.68 -14.67
N VAL A 253 -19.80 10.82 -14.35
CA VAL A 253 -19.24 11.86 -13.50
C VAL A 253 -18.70 11.28 -12.19
N LEU A 254 -19.52 10.49 -11.48
CA LEU A 254 -19.13 9.89 -10.21
C LEU A 254 -18.01 8.86 -10.36
N MET A 255 -18.01 8.07 -11.44
CA MET A 255 -16.93 7.12 -11.73
C MET A 255 -15.59 7.82 -12.02
N VAL A 256 -15.62 8.93 -12.76
CA VAL A 256 -14.41 9.73 -13.03
C VAL A 256 -13.93 10.43 -11.75
N GLY A 257 -14.86 11.00 -10.98
CA GLY A 257 -14.54 11.65 -9.71
C GLY A 257 -14.00 10.70 -8.64
N GLN A 258 -14.42 9.42 -8.68
CA GLN A 258 -13.97 8.38 -7.76
C GLN A 258 -12.44 8.15 -7.81
N ILE A 259 -11.75 8.53 -8.90
CA ILE A 259 -10.28 8.43 -9.00
C ILE A 259 -9.59 9.11 -7.80
N SER A 260 -10.11 10.25 -7.34
CA SER A 260 -9.58 10.95 -6.15
C SER A 260 -9.67 10.09 -4.88
N ALA A 261 -10.80 9.41 -4.67
CA ALA A 261 -11.00 8.53 -3.52
C ALA A 261 -10.16 7.24 -3.62
N ILE A 262 -10.08 6.66 -4.82
CA ILE A 262 -9.24 5.49 -5.12
C ILE A 262 -7.78 5.82 -4.83
N PHE A 263 -7.31 7.00 -5.25
CA PHE A 263 -5.92 7.38 -5.04
C PHE A 263 -5.59 7.60 -3.55
N ALA A 264 -6.53 8.15 -2.78
CA ALA A 264 -6.36 8.36 -1.34
C ALA A 264 -6.34 7.06 -0.54
N LEU A 265 -7.19 6.08 -0.89
CA LEU A 265 -7.36 4.82 -0.14
C LEU A 265 -6.55 3.65 -0.71
N GLY A 266 -6.20 3.69 -1.99
CA GLY A 266 -5.63 2.55 -2.72
C GLY A 266 -4.23 2.13 -2.29
N GLY A 267 -3.49 3.00 -1.60
CA GLY A 267 -2.19 2.62 -1.05
C GLY A 267 -2.27 1.53 0.03
N GLU A 268 -3.41 1.39 0.72
CA GLU A 268 -3.55 0.56 1.92
C GLU A 268 -3.27 -0.93 1.66
N TYR A 269 -3.40 -1.39 0.42
CA TYR A 269 -3.41 -2.81 0.06
C TYR A 269 -2.03 -3.34 -0.33
N ASP A 270 -1.23 -2.61 -1.10
CA ASP A 270 0.06 -3.15 -1.58
C ASP A 270 1.09 -3.34 -0.45
N ARG A 271 0.96 -2.61 0.67
CA ARG A 271 1.98 -2.58 1.73
C ARG A 271 1.70 -3.47 2.93
N ALA A 272 0.46 -3.94 3.09
CA ALA A 272 0.10 -4.87 4.16
C ALA A 272 0.68 -6.29 3.96
N HIS A 273 1.14 -6.61 2.75
CA HIS A 273 1.64 -7.95 2.38
C HIS A 273 3.15 -8.09 2.35
N ALA A 274 3.88 -6.97 2.47
CA ALA A 274 5.32 -6.95 2.37
C ALA A 274 6.04 -7.27 3.71
N TRP A 275 5.32 -7.54 4.80
CA TRP A 275 5.89 -7.63 6.17
C TRP A 275 5.21 -8.65 7.12
#